data_AF-A0A7S2HUZ0-F1
#
_entry.id   AF-A0A7S2HUZ0-F1
#
_cell.length_a   1.000
_cell.length_b   1.000
_cell.length_c   1.000
_cell.angle_alpha   90.00
_cell.angle_beta   90.00
_cell.angle_gamma   90.00
#
_symmetry.space_group_name_H-M   'P 1'
#
loop_
_entity.id
_entity.type
_entity.pdbx_description
1 polymer ?
#
loop_
_entity_poly.entity_id
_entity_poly.type
_entity_poly.pdbx_seq_one_letter_code
_entity_poly.pdbx_strand_id
1 'polypeptide(L)'
;MRFFTIAAIVLLLAAASEAKTRRIITDREEARKFILDRKERHKEKTRNLLEQRKTQLAEHHAGRKLLSNDDHEKFTRQVKNFERKLNQPEPARSEENQILLEKEIDNFLKMQQGPEIPANWRSDL
;
A
#
# COMPACT_ATOMS: atom_id res chain seq x y z
N MET A 1 -42.94 -6.66 -33.75
CA MET A 1 -41.47 -6.77 -33.77
C MET A 1 -40.75 -5.60 -33.06
N ARG A 2 -41.18 -5.15 -31.87
CA ARG A 2 -40.49 -4.08 -31.10
C ARG A 2 -40.02 -4.52 -29.70
N PHE A 3 -40.51 -5.67 -29.21
CA PHE A 3 -40.14 -6.24 -27.91
C PHE A 3 -38.80 -6.99 -27.95
N PHE A 4 -38.46 -7.61 -29.09
CA PHE A 4 -37.19 -8.33 -29.27
C PHE A 4 -35.96 -7.40 -29.20
N THR A 5 -36.08 -6.17 -29.69
CA THR A 5 -35.01 -5.16 -29.64
C THR A 5 -34.76 -4.64 -28.23
N ILE A 6 -35.81 -4.45 -27.42
CA ILE A 6 -35.66 -4.00 -26.02
C ILE A 6 -35.01 -5.09 -25.18
N ALA A 7 -35.42 -6.36 -25.36
CA ALA A 7 -34.82 -7.49 -24.65
C ALA A 7 -33.32 -7.65 -24.97
N ALA A 8 -32.93 -7.47 -26.23
CA ALA A 8 -31.52 -7.50 -26.64
C ALA A 8 -30.69 -6.37 -26.00
N ILE A 9 -31.23 -5.15 -25.91
CA ILE A 9 -30.55 -4.01 -25.26
C ILE A 9 -30.37 -4.25 -23.76
N VAL A 10 -31.39 -4.79 -23.08
CA VAL A 10 -31.30 -5.12 -21.65
C VAL A 10 -30.25 -6.20 -21.39
N LEU A 11 -30.17 -7.22 -22.24
CA LEU A 11 -29.16 -8.28 -22.12
C LEU A 11 -27.74 -7.74 -22.34
N LEU A 12 -27.57 -6.82 -23.29
CA LEU A 12 -26.28 -6.18 -23.58
C LEU A 12 -25.83 -5.25 -22.46
N LEU A 13 -26.77 -4.52 -21.84
CA LEU A 13 -26.51 -3.69 -20.66
C LEU A 13 -26.15 -4.54 -19.43
N ALA A 14 -26.83 -5.66 -19.22
CA ALA A 14 -26.52 -6.59 -18.13
C ALA A 14 -25.11 -7.20 -18.30
N ALA A 15 -24.78 -7.66 -19.51
CA ALA A 15 -23.46 -8.21 -19.82
C ALA A 15 -22.33 -7.16 -19.68
N ALA A 16 -22.57 -5.92 -20.11
CA ALA A 16 -21.63 -4.82 -19.95
C ALA A 16 -21.44 -4.43 -18.47
N SER A 17 -22.52 -4.44 -17.68
CA SER A 17 -22.46 -4.21 -16.23
C SER A 17 -21.67 -5.31 -15.52
N GLU A 18 -21.88 -6.58 -15.87
CA GLU A 18 -21.16 -7.70 -15.28
C GLU A 18 -19.66 -7.67 -15.63
N ALA A 19 -19.32 -7.38 -16.89
CA ALA A 19 -17.94 -7.22 -17.33
C ALA A 19 -17.21 -6.07 -16.61
N LYS A 20 -17.91 -4.94 -16.41
CA LYS A 20 -17.38 -3.79 -15.65
C LYS A 20 -17.13 -4.15 -14.18
N THR A 21 -18.09 -4.84 -13.55
CA THR A 21 -17.96 -5.28 -12.15
C THR A 21 -16.80 -6.27 -11.97
N ARG A 22 -16.64 -7.25 -12.88
CA ARG A 22 -15.51 -8.21 -12.82
C ARG A 22 -14.15 -7.53 -12.95
N ARG A 23 -14.01 -6.55 -13.84
CA ARG A 23 -12.76 -5.76 -13.98
C ARG A 23 -12.45 -4.98 -12.69
N ILE A 24 -13.44 -4.29 -12.11
CA ILE A 24 -13.26 -3.54 -10.85
C ILE A 24 -12.85 -4.46 -9.69
N ILE A 25 -13.45 -5.65 -9.59
CA ILE A 25 -13.07 -6.64 -8.55
C ILE A 25 -11.63 -7.10 -8.74
N THR A 26 -11.22 -7.38 -9.98
CA THR A 26 -9.85 -7.83 -10.31
C THR A 26 -8.84 -6.73 -9.98
N ASP A 27 -9.10 -5.48 -10.37
CA ASP A 27 -8.24 -4.33 -10.07
C ASP A 27 -8.10 -4.11 -8.56
N ARG A 28 -9.18 -4.31 -7.80
CA ARG A 28 -9.20 -4.15 -6.34
C ARG A 28 -8.38 -5.23 -5.64
N GLU A 29 -8.46 -6.48 -6.08
CA GLU A 29 -7.65 -7.58 -5.53
C GLU A 29 -6.16 -7.38 -5.82
N GLU A 30 -5.81 -6.95 -7.03
CA GLU A 30 -4.44 -6.62 -7.40
C GLU A 30 -3.90 -5.45 -6.59
N ALA A 31 -4.68 -4.37 -6.42
CA ALA A 31 -4.34 -3.23 -5.58
C ALA A 31 -4.11 -3.65 -4.11
N ARG A 32 -4.99 -4.50 -3.58
CA ARG A 32 -4.85 -5.05 -2.22
C ARG A 32 -3.56 -5.83 -2.07
N LYS A 33 -3.28 -6.75 -3.01
CA LYS A 33 -2.05 -7.54 -3.00
C LYS A 33 -0.82 -6.64 -3.07
N PHE A 34 -0.80 -5.66 -3.97
CA PHE A 34 0.30 -4.70 -4.08
C PHE A 34 0.55 -3.92 -2.78
N ILE A 35 -0.50 -3.43 -2.12
CA ILE A 35 -0.39 -2.68 -0.87
C ILE A 35 0.16 -3.57 0.25
N LEU A 36 -0.30 -4.81 0.36
CA LEU A 36 0.19 -5.78 1.35
C LEU A 36 1.65 -6.14 1.08
N ASP A 37 2.02 -6.44 -0.17
CA ASP A 37 3.41 -6.73 -0.56
C ASP A 37 4.34 -5.53 -0.30
N ARG A 38 3.85 -4.31 -0.52
CA ARG A 38 4.59 -3.09 -0.18
C ARG A 38 4.78 -2.94 1.34
N LYS A 39 3.76 -3.24 2.14
CA LYS A 39 3.85 -3.22 3.62
C LYS A 39 4.86 -4.25 4.12
N GLU A 40 4.84 -5.46 3.59
CA GLU A 40 5.79 -6.50 3.98
C GLU A 40 7.23 -6.15 3.59
N ARG A 41 7.46 -5.67 2.35
CA ARG A 41 8.78 -5.16 1.93
C ARG A 41 9.29 -4.03 2.83
N HIS A 42 8.41 -3.16 3.30
CA HIS A 42 8.79 -2.09 4.23
C HIS A 42 9.20 -2.64 5.60
N LYS A 43 8.51 -3.67 6.12
CA LYS A 43 8.93 -4.35 7.35
C LYS A 43 10.29 -5.03 7.18
N GLU A 44 10.48 -5.76 6.09
CA GLU A 44 11.75 -6.42 5.79
C GLU A 44 12.90 -5.41 5.74
N LYS A 45 12.72 -4.29 5.03
CA LYS A 45 13.70 -3.19 5.03
C LYS A 45 13.97 -2.66 6.44
N THR A 46 12.95 -2.55 7.27
CA THR A 46 13.09 -2.10 8.67
C THR A 46 13.88 -3.12 9.50
N ARG A 47 13.67 -4.43 9.30
CA ARG A 47 14.48 -5.50 9.93
C ARG A 47 15.94 -5.40 9.51
N ASN A 48 16.21 -5.23 8.22
CA ASN A 48 17.57 -5.11 7.70
C ASN A 48 18.29 -3.88 8.28
N LEU A 49 17.60 -2.74 8.39
CA LEU A 49 18.16 -1.54 9.02
C LEU A 49 18.43 -1.74 10.52
N LEU A 50 17.53 -2.43 11.23
CA LEU A 50 17.73 -2.77 12.63
C LEU A 50 19.00 -3.62 12.81
N GLU A 51 19.15 -4.67 12.02
CA GLU A 51 20.32 -5.56 12.07
C GLU A 51 21.61 -4.79 11.79
N GLN A 52 21.63 -3.97 10.74
CA GLN A 52 22.79 -3.13 10.42
C GLN A 52 23.20 -2.22 11.58
N ARG A 53 22.24 -1.58 12.25
CA ARG A 53 22.54 -0.71 13.41
C ARG A 53 23.01 -1.51 14.62
N LYS A 54 22.44 -2.68 14.88
CA LYS A 54 22.91 -3.60 15.93
C LYS A 54 24.35 -4.04 15.68
N THR A 55 24.67 -4.43 14.45
CA THR A 55 26.04 -4.83 14.07
C THR A 55 27.02 -3.69 14.25
N GLN A 56 26.68 -2.47 13.83
CA GLN A 56 27.54 -1.30 14.01
C GLN A 56 27.82 -0.98 15.48
N LEU A 57 26.80 -1.08 16.34
CA LEU A 57 26.99 -0.93 17.79
C LEU A 57 27.84 -2.07 18.37
N ALA A 58 27.63 -3.31 17.93
CA ALA A 58 28.42 -4.45 18.38
C ALA A 58 29.90 -4.33 17.97
N GLU A 59 30.19 -3.89 16.74
CA GLU A 59 31.55 -3.61 16.27
C GLU A 59 32.22 -2.49 17.07
N HIS A 60 31.45 -1.47 17.46
CA HIS A 60 31.91 -0.40 18.34
C HIS A 60 32.29 -0.90 19.73
N HIS A 61 31.40 -1.67 20.37
CA HIS A 61 31.66 -2.24 21.68
C HIS A 61 32.80 -3.27 21.68
N ALA A 62 32.99 -3.98 20.56
CA ALA A 62 34.11 -4.90 20.38
C ALA A 62 35.44 -4.19 20.04
N GLY A 63 35.44 -2.85 19.91
CA GLY A 63 36.63 -2.07 19.54
C GLY A 63 37.08 -2.26 18.09
N ARG A 64 36.29 -2.93 17.24
CA ARG A 64 36.61 -3.18 15.82
C ARG A 64 36.37 -1.94 14.96
N LYS A 65 35.39 -1.11 15.32
CA LYS A 65 35.05 0.12 14.59
C LYS A 65 34.66 1.23 15.55
N LEU A 66 35.44 2.30 15.61
CA LEU A 66 35.12 3.42 16.48
C LEU A 66 33.97 4.26 15.90
N LEU A 67 32.94 4.52 16.70
CA LEU A 67 31.86 5.44 16.39
C LEU A 67 32.10 6.73 17.17
N SER A 68 31.67 7.85 16.60
CA SER A 68 31.57 9.09 17.38
C SER A 68 30.52 8.92 18.49
N ASN A 69 30.63 9.70 19.56
CA ASN A 69 29.62 9.69 20.64
C ASN A 69 28.21 10.00 20.09
N ASP A 70 28.12 10.95 19.15
CA ASP A 70 26.88 11.34 18.49
C ASP A 70 26.28 10.19 17.66
N ASP A 71 27.11 9.47 16.89
CA ASP A 71 26.67 8.33 16.09
C ASP A 71 26.26 7.15 16.97
N HIS A 72 26.98 6.91 18.06
CA HIS A 72 26.64 5.88 19.03
C HIS A 72 25.26 6.14 19.65
N GLU A 73 24.99 7.38 20.09
CA GLU A 73 23.69 7.75 20.64
C GLU A 73 22.58 7.66 19.56
N LYS A 74 22.87 8.15 18.35
CA LYS A 74 21.95 8.07 17.21
C LYS A 74 21.58 6.63 16.87
N PHE A 75 22.55 5.74 16.74
CA PHE A 75 22.28 4.33 16.41
C PHE A 75 21.56 3.62 17.54
N THR A 76 21.89 3.91 18.79
CA THR A 76 21.17 3.38 19.96
C THR A 76 19.68 3.78 19.94
N ARG A 77 19.39 5.05 19.64
CA ARG A 77 17.99 5.52 19.47
C ARG A 77 17.30 4.87 18.28
N GLN A 78 18.01 4.69 17.17
CA GLN A 78 17.46 4.05 15.97
C GLN A 78 17.09 2.58 16.22
N VAL A 79 17.94 1.82 16.93
CA VAL A 79 17.64 0.43 17.32
C VAL A 79 16.33 0.36 18.10
N LYS A 80 16.18 1.16 19.17
CA LYS A 80 14.94 1.21 19.97
C LYS A 80 13.72 1.58 19.13
N ASN A 81 13.88 2.54 18.22
CA ASN A 81 12.79 2.98 17.34
C ASN A 81 12.37 1.91 16.33
N PHE A 82 13.32 1.21 15.71
CA PHE A 82 13.02 0.13 14.77
C PHE A 82 12.41 -1.08 15.48
N GLU A 83 12.92 -1.45 16.66
CA GLU A 83 12.31 -2.50 17.49
C GLU A 83 10.86 -2.15 17.85
N ARG A 84 10.60 -0.91 18.28
CA ARG A 84 9.23 -0.45 18.56
C ARG A 84 8.34 -0.48 17.31
N LYS A 85 8.86 -0.12 16.13
CA LYS A 85 8.10 -0.18 14.87
C LYS A 85 7.80 -1.60 14.41
N LEU A 86 8.70 -2.55 14.66
CA LEU A 86 8.52 -3.95 14.29
C LEU A 86 7.65 -4.72 15.29
N ASN A 87 7.74 -4.36 16.57
CA ASN A 87 6.95 -4.96 17.65
C ASN A 87 5.62 -4.24 17.88
N GLN A 88 5.38 -3.14 17.17
CA GLN A 88 4.05 -2.55 17.12
C GLN A 88 3.14 -3.65 16.57
N PRO A 89 2.15 -4.11 17.36
CA PRO A 89 1.21 -5.08 16.85
C PRO A 89 0.63 -4.47 15.59
N GLU A 90 0.83 -5.14 14.45
CA GLU A 90 -0.08 -4.90 13.35
C GLU A 90 -1.46 -5.11 13.96
N PRO A 91 -2.36 -4.12 13.90
CA PRO A 91 -3.66 -4.26 14.51
C PRO A 91 -4.44 -5.22 13.63
N ALA A 92 -4.09 -6.50 13.76
CA ALA A 92 -4.67 -7.59 13.04
C ALA A 92 -6.09 -7.67 13.57
N ARG A 93 -7.05 -7.26 12.72
CA ARG A 93 -8.51 -7.40 12.88
C ARG A 93 -9.27 -6.29 13.61
N SER A 94 -8.73 -5.09 13.83
CA SER A 94 -9.64 -3.98 14.16
C SER A 94 -10.36 -3.51 12.89
N GLU A 95 -11.68 -3.35 12.99
CA GLU A 95 -12.54 -2.85 11.90
C GLU A 95 -12.00 -1.53 11.32
N GLU A 96 -11.45 -0.66 12.18
CA GLU A 96 -10.79 0.59 11.80
C GLU A 96 -9.63 0.41 10.82
N ASN A 97 -8.80 -0.63 10.97
CA ASN A 97 -7.68 -0.85 10.05
C ASN A 97 -8.10 -1.47 8.73
N GLN A 98 -9.20 -2.23 8.74
CA GLN A 98 -9.81 -2.69 7.50
C GLN A 98 -10.36 -1.50 6.71
N ILE A 99 -10.99 -0.54 7.39
CA ILE A 99 -11.41 0.73 6.79
C ILE A 99 -10.21 1.52 6.25
N LEU A 100 -9.09 1.59 6.99
CA LEU A 100 -7.88 2.28 6.50
C LEU A 100 -7.24 1.58 5.29
N LEU A 101 -7.21 0.25 5.29
CA LEU A 101 -6.72 -0.54 4.16
C LEU A 101 -7.62 -0.34 2.93
N GLU A 102 -8.93 -0.34 3.11
CA GLU A 102 -9.89 -0.09 2.04
C GLU A 102 -9.77 1.33 1.48
N LYS A 103 -9.61 2.35 2.34
CA LYS A 103 -9.32 3.72 1.91
C LYS A 103 -8.01 3.81 1.11
N GLU A 104 -6.99 3.06 1.52
CA GLU A 104 -5.70 3.02 0.83
C GLU A 104 -5.81 2.35 -0.56
N ILE A 105 -6.59 1.28 -0.66
CA ILE A 105 -6.94 0.62 -1.93
C ILE A 105 -7.70 1.60 -2.84
N ASP A 106 -8.73 2.26 -2.32
CA ASP A 106 -9.54 3.20 -3.11
C ASP A 106 -8.70 4.37 -3.61
N ASN A 107 -7.81 4.92 -2.79
CA ASN A 107 -6.87 5.97 -3.20
C ASN A 107 -5.90 5.47 -4.28
N PHE A 108 -5.37 4.26 -4.15
CA PHE A 108 -4.48 3.68 -5.15
C PHE A 108 -5.19 3.52 -6.50
N LEU A 109 -6.42 3.00 -6.50
CA LEU A 109 -7.24 2.86 -7.70
C LEU A 109 -7.55 4.22 -8.34
N LYS A 110 -7.90 5.24 -7.54
CA LYS A 110 -8.12 6.61 -8.04
C LYS A 110 -6.86 7.20 -8.69
N MET A 111 -5.68 6.97 -8.12
CA MET A 111 -4.43 7.44 -8.71
C MET A 111 -4.11 6.75 -10.04
N GLN A 112 -4.47 5.47 -10.21
CA GLN A 112 -4.27 4.75 -11.47
C GLN A 112 -5.21 5.19 -12.59
N GLN A 113 -6.39 5.73 -12.25
CA GLN A 113 -7.37 6.20 -13.24
C GLN A 113 -7.01 7.57 -13.86
N GLY A 114 -5.92 8.22 -13.38
CA GLY A 114 -5.49 9.53 -13.84
C GLY A 114 -6.40 10.68 -13.34
N PRO A 115 -6.00 11.95 -13.52
CA PRO A 115 -6.89 13.06 -13.19
C PRO A 115 -8.12 13.01 -14.10
N GLU A 116 -9.32 13.00 -13.51
CA GLU A 116 -10.54 13.30 -14.27
C GLU A 116 -10.39 14.71 -14.82
N ILE A 117 -10.07 14.84 -16.12
CA ILE A 117 -10.13 16.14 -16.80
C ILE A 117 -11.59 16.58 -16.73
N PRO A 118 -11.92 17.65 -15.99
CA PRO A 118 -13.29 18.07 -15.81
C PRO A 118 -13.86 18.44 -17.19
N ALA A 119 -15.12 18.08 -17.43
CA ALA A 119 -15.74 18.14 -18.76
C ALA A 119 -15.70 19.53 -19.40
N ASN A 120 -15.63 20.59 -18.59
CA ASN A 120 -15.50 21.98 -19.01
C ASN A 120 -14.11 22.38 -19.55
N TRP A 121 -13.11 21.50 -19.48
CA TRP A 121 -11.78 21.71 -20.06
C TRP A 121 -11.59 20.94 -21.38
N ARG A 122 -12.61 20.18 -21.82
CA ARG A 122 -12.59 19.44 -23.09
C ARG A 122 -13.07 20.27 -24.28
N SER A 123 -13.57 21.48 -24.05
CA SER A 123 -14.12 22.37 -25.08
C SER A 123 -13.08 23.22 -25.81
N ASP A 124 -11.82 23.18 -25.39
CA ASP A 124 -10.74 24.04 -25.92
C ASP A 124 -9.69 23.25 -26.74
N LEU A 125 -10.00 22.02 -27.17
CA LEU A 125 -9.23 21.22 -28.13
C LEU A 125 -10.05 21.00 -29.41
#